data_AF-A0A969AFB9-F1
#
_entry.id   AF-A0A969AFB9-F1
#
_cell.length_a   1.000
_cell.length_b   1.000
_cell.length_c   1.000
_cell.angle_alpha   90.00
_cell.angle_beta   90.00
_cell.angle_gamma   90.00
#
_symmetry.space_group_name_H-M   'P 1'
#
loop_
_entity.id
_entity.type
_entity.pdbx_description
1 polymer ?
#
loop_
_entity_poly.entity_id
_entity_poly.type
_entity_poly.pdbx_seq_one_letter_code
_entity_poly.pdbx_strand_id
1 'polypeptide(L)'
;MSFQPVKRKRGRPKKTVLTLREDIQTEKLTMDKNKLPTNEKIEDWDKEIDGSEINEEITEPPINEISKVEITSSNHNNEEQQQTSTNGFVRVEKENSFKQPTIIHIIDGEKGGCGKSFFCRTFIEYCNSIAYDVAIVDADTSNKDIAKIYSSVEVAFFSDDEKLASEADKIFDLAFEKSVLVNLPAQVYSNVTNWIRRNDLVNLGKDNSIKFIKWFVCTGGVDSVNFFLKSLNDLGDDIIHVFVRNKGLCDDWEYINEMPEFQSAVSDYNFIIMDFPKFPFWERNVIDRLEITFSIAIAHPEIKVVPKQRVKNFLKEAYASFAATELIQ
;
A
#
# COMPACT_ATOMS: atom_id res chain seq x y z
N MET A 1 9.04 48.20 -72.45
CA MET A 1 7.66 48.16 -71.94
C MET A 1 7.33 46.72 -71.59
N SER A 2 7.12 46.47 -70.30
CA SER A 2 6.79 45.19 -69.69
C SER A 2 5.28 44.98 -69.69
N PHE A 3 4.79 43.79 -70.08
CA PHE A 3 3.43 43.34 -69.76
C PHE A 3 3.43 41.85 -69.41
N GLN A 4 2.98 41.58 -68.18
CA GLN A 4 2.84 40.28 -67.53
C GLN A 4 1.58 39.52 -67.98
N PRO A 5 1.51 38.18 -67.81
CA PRO A 5 0.35 37.38 -68.17
C PRO A 5 -0.70 37.29 -67.04
N VAL A 6 -1.94 37.06 -67.47
CA VAL A 6 -3.20 37.05 -66.70
C VAL A 6 -3.34 35.82 -65.79
N LYS A 7 -3.75 36.04 -64.52
CA LYS A 7 -4.10 35.00 -63.54
C LYS A 7 -5.52 34.45 -63.76
N ARG A 8 -5.66 33.11 -63.83
CA ARG A 8 -6.93 32.36 -63.84
C ARG A 8 -7.45 32.14 -62.41
N LYS A 9 -8.73 32.46 -62.14
CA LYS A 9 -9.47 32.06 -60.93
C LYS A 9 -9.98 30.62 -61.07
N ARG A 10 -9.75 29.76 -60.07
CA ARG A 10 -10.35 28.42 -59.96
C ARG A 10 -11.30 28.38 -58.75
N GLY A 11 -12.56 28.01 -59.00
CA GLY A 11 -13.62 27.88 -58.00
C GLY A 11 -13.55 26.57 -57.21
N ARG A 12 -14.14 26.59 -56.02
CA ARG A 12 -14.18 25.54 -54.98
C ARG A 12 -15.33 24.55 -55.24
N PRO A 13 -15.19 23.22 -55.04
CA PRO A 13 -16.29 22.27 -55.20
C PRO A 13 -17.20 22.18 -53.96
N LYS A 14 -18.49 21.89 -54.20
CA LYS A 14 -19.61 21.76 -53.25
C LYS A 14 -19.60 20.41 -52.50
N LYS A 15 -20.10 20.42 -51.26
CA LYS A 15 -20.40 19.26 -50.41
C LYS A 15 -21.65 18.51 -50.91
N THR A 16 -21.59 17.18 -50.93
CA THR A 16 -22.74 16.29 -51.16
C THR A 16 -23.23 15.76 -49.82
N VAL A 17 -24.54 15.86 -49.58
CA VAL A 17 -25.27 15.29 -48.44
C VAL A 17 -26.01 14.05 -48.95
N LEU A 18 -25.90 12.93 -48.23
CA LEU A 18 -26.69 11.72 -48.41
C LEU A 18 -27.67 11.60 -47.24
N THR A 19 -28.95 11.43 -47.56
CA THR A 19 -30.07 11.19 -46.64
C THR A 19 -30.64 9.79 -46.86
N LEU A 20 -31.18 9.17 -45.80
CA LEU A 20 -32.44 8.37 -45.68
C LEU A 20 -32.33 7.48 -44.41
N ARG A 21 -33.11 7.75 -43.33
CA ARG A 21 -34.39 7.13 -42.88
C ARG A 21 -34.17 5.79 -42.12
N GLU A 22 -34.84 5.42 -41.03
CA GLU A 22 -36.14 5.75 -40.39
C GLU A 22 -36.13 5.26 -38.90
N ASP A 23 -36.97 5.90 -38.07
CA ASP A 23 -37.71 5.42 -36.88
C ASP A 23 -37.04 4.87 -35.60
N ILE A 24 -37.39 5.47 -34.44
CA ILE A 24 -38.05 4.85 -33.27
C ILE A 24 -38.37 5.91 -32.19
N GLN A 25 -39.47 5.66 -31.49
CA GLN A 25 -40.31 6.52 -30.63
C GLN A 25 -39.61 7.22 -29.45
N THR A 26 -40.08 8.43 -29.15
CA THR A 26 -39.81 9.19 -27.92
C THR A 26 -41.00 9.09 -26.98
N GLU A 27 -40.82 8.47 -25.82
CA GLU A 27 -41.74 8.60 -24.69
C GLU A 27 -41.57 9.98 -24.05
N LYS A 28 -42.67 10.72 -23.95
CA LYS A 28 -42.77 11.97 -23.18
C LYS A 28 -43.01 11.62 -21.71
N LEU A 29 -42.07 12.00 -20.86
CA LEU A 29 -42.35 12.25 -19.44
C LEU A 29 -42.14 13.74 -19.17
N THR A 30 -43.26 14.43 -19.04
CA THR A 30 -43.37 15.79 -18.52
C THR A 30 -43.16 15.78 -17.00
N MET A 31 -42.19 16.54 -16.49
CA MET A 31 -42.17 16.94 -15.08
C MET A 31 -41.79 18.41 -14.91
N ASP A 32 -42.40 18.95 -13.87
CA ASP A 32 -42.77 20.34 -13.61
C ASP A 32 -41.57 21.28 -13.41
N LYS A 33 -41.66 22.48 -14.00
CA LYS A 33 -40.78 23.61 -13.70
C LYS A 33 -41.47 24.47 -12.64
N ASN A 34 -41.15 24.29 -11.36
CA ASN A 34 -41.26 25.34 -10.34
C ASN A 34 -40.71 24.90 -8.98
N LYS A 35 -39.50 25.38 -8.65
CA LYS A 35 -38.98 25.81 -7.33
C LYS A 35 -37.47 25.58 -7.25
N LEU A 36 -36.69 26.57 -7.68
CA LEU A 36 -35.35 26.80 -7.13
C LEU A 36 -35.49 27.73 -5.91
N PRO A 37 -34.74 27.47 -4.83
CA PRO A 37 -34.16 28.54 -4.03
C PRO A 37 -32.66 28.68 -4.32
N THR A 38 -32.25 29.93 -4.26
CA THR A 38 -30.99 30.56 -4.62
C THR A 38 -29.82 30.29 -3.66
N ASN A 39 -28.62 30.47 -4.20
CA ASN A 39 -27.32 30.64 -3.54
C ASN A 39 -27.38 31.28 -2.15
N GLU A 40 -26.80 30.60 -1.17
CA GLU A 40 -26.05 31.24 -0.08
C GLU A 40 -24.67 30.59 0.02
N LYS A 41 -23.64 31.45 0.00
CA LYS A 41 -22.26 31.09 0.32
C LYS A 41 -22.18 30.82 1.83
N ILE A 42 -21.57 29.72 2.23
CA ILE A 42 -21.17 29.50 3.62
C ILE A 42 -19.64 29.30 3.61
N GLU A 43 -18.95 30.35 4.02
CA GLU A 43 -17.56 30.34 4.49
C GLU A 43 -17.55 30.11 6.00
N ASP A 44 -16.40 29.63 6.51
CA ASP A 44 -15.90 29.77 7.88
C ASP A 44 -16.26 28.68 8.92
N TRP A 45 -15.29 27.82 9.25
CA TRP A 45 -15.31 26.93 10.44
C TRP A 45 -13.90 26.74 11.05
N ASP A 46 -13.19 27.84 11.33
CA ASP A 46 -12.19 27.85 12.41
C ASP A 46 -12.83 28.35 13.70
N LYS A 47 -13.05 27.44 14.68
CA LYS A 47 -13.01 27.73 16.13
C LYS A 47 -13.26 26.48 17.00
N GLU A 48 -12.20 26.13 17.74
CA GLU A 48 -12.14 25.79 19.16
C GLU A 48 -13.41 25.30 19.87
N ILE A 49 -13.34 24.11 20.48
CA ILE A 49 -14.01 23.80 21.75
C ILE A 49 -13.01 23.09 22.68
N ASP A 50 -12.65 23.81 23.74
CA ASP A 50 -12.06 23.32 24.99
C ASP A 50 -13.15 22.70 25.88
N GLY A 51 -12.75 21.81 26.78
CA GLY A 51 -13.60 20.81 27.42
C GLY A 51 -14.62 21.33 28.45
N SER A 52 -15.63 20.48 28.70
CA SER A 52 -16.19 20.29 30.05
C SER A 52 -16.99 18.99 30.12
N GLU A 53 -16.82 18.33 31.26
CA GLU A 53 -17.38 17.06 31.68
C GLU A 53 -18.91 17.04 31.69
N ILE A 54 -19.50 15.90 31.32
CA ILE A 54 -20.85 15.53 31.76
C ILE A 54 -20.84 14.04 32.10
N ASN A 55 -20.99 13.76 33.40
CA ASN A 55 -21.24 12.43 33.96
C ASN A 55 -22.69 12.03 33.69
N GLU A 56 -22.93 10.85 33.13
CA GLU A 56 -24.17 10.10 33.38
C GLU A 56 -23.87 8.60 33.54
N GLU A 57 -23.99 8.17 34.80
CA GLU A 57 -24.19 6.78 35.22
C GLU A 57 -25.41 6.18 34.52
N ILE A 58 -25.26 4.99 33.92
CA ILE A 58 -26.39 4.09 33.71
C ILE A 58 -26.04 2.70 34.23
N THR A 59 -26.89 2.30 35.17
CA THR A 59 -26.96 1.12 36.02
C THR A 59 -27.32 -0.16 35.26
N GLU A 60 -26.61 -1.26 35.54
CA GLU A 60 -27.04 -2.64 35.20
C GLU A 60 -28.17 -3.13 36.13
N PRO A 61 -29.03 -4.02 35.63
CA PRO A 61 -29.52 -5.12 36.48
C PRO A 61 -29.76 -6.44 35.68
N PRO A 62 -30.15 -7.56 36.31
CA PRO A 62 -29.34 -8.42 37.18
C PRO A 62 -29.30 -9.90 36.72
N ILE A 63 -28.42 -10.69 37.35
CA ILE A 63 -28.31 -12.15 37.22
C ILE A 63 -29.30 -12.87 38.16
N ASN A 64 -29.91 -13.96 37.68
CA ASN A 64 -30.49 -15.12 38.41
C ASN A 64 -30.81 -16.20 37.35
N GLU A 65 -30.74 -17.53 37.52
CA GLU A 65 -30.26 -18.46 38.55
C GLU A 65 -30.30 -19.87 37.89
N ILE A 66 -29.24 -20.66 38.11
CA ILE A 66 -29.18 -22.12 38.39
C ILE A 66 -30.13 -23.11 37.66
N SER A 67 -29.51 -24.10 36.99
CA SER A 67 -29.94 -25.51 37.11
C SER A 67 -28.74 -26.47 37.00
N LYS A 68 -28.55 -27.24 38.08
CA LYS A 68 -27.64 -28.37 38.30
C LYS A 68 -28.02 -29.57 37.40
N VAL A 69 -27.05 -30.39 36.97
CA VAL A 69 -27.07 -31.88 37.10
C VAL A 69 -25.62 -32.40 37.18
N GLU A 70 -25.43 -33.35 38.09
CA GLU A 70 -24.20 -33.98 38.56
C GLU A 70 -23.61 -35.09 37.67
N ILE A 71 -22.38 -35.42 38.04
CA ILE A 71 -21.43 -36.45 37.65
C ILE A 71 -21.98 -37.88 37.78
N THR A 72 -21.57 -38.77 36.88
CA THR A 72 -21.30 -40.18 37.24
C THR A 72 -20.02 -40.66 36.57
N SER A 73 -19.07 -41.07 37.41
CA SER A 73 -17.83 -41.78 37.09
C SER A 73 -18.01 -43.30 37.23
N SER A 74 -16.99 -44.04 36.77
CA SER A 74 -16.71 -45.50 36.86
C SER A 74 -17.04 -46.30 35.58
N ASN A 75 -16.22 -47.23 35.06
CA ASN A 75 -15.21 -48.10 35.65
C ASN A 75 -14.14 -48.59 34.64
N HIS A 76 -13.02 -49.07 35.20
CA HIS A 76 -11.88 -49.80 34.61
C HIS A 76 -12.22 -50.95 33.63
N ASN A 77 -11.31 -51.22 32.69
CA ASN A 77 -10.60 -52.51 32.61
C ASN A 77 -9.32 -52.44 31.74
N ASN A 78 -8.27 -53.07 32.26
CA ASN A 78 -6.98 -53.36 31.63
C ASN A 78 -7.14 -54.46 30.57
N GLU A 79 -6.32 -54.44 29.52
CA GLU A 79 -5.76 -55.66 28.92
C GLU A 79 -4.44 -55.34 28.19
N GLU A 80 -3.36 -55.95 28.67
CA GLU A 80 -2.07 -56.08 28.00
C GLU A 80 -2.18 -57.08 26.84
N GLN A 81 -1.58 -56.78 25.69
CA GLN A 81 -1.02 -57.82 24.82
C GLN A 81 -0.02 -57.25 23.78
N GLN A 82 1.25 -57.55 24.05
CA GLN A 82 2.31 -58.08 23.17
C GLN A 82 2.63 -57.43 21.80
N GLN A 83 3.89 -56.99 21.76
CA GLN A 83 4.81 -56.81 20.64
C GLN A 83 4.51 -57.64 19.37
N THR A 84 4.42 -56.94 18.24
CA THR A 84 5.10 -57.37 17.01
C THR A 84 5.79 -56.18 16.35
N SER A 85 7.10 -56.31 16.25
CA SER A 85 8.01 -55.43 15.55
C SER A 85 7.72 -55.42 14.05
N THR A 86 7.41 -54.26 13.49
CA THR A 86 7.75 -53.93 12.11
C THR A 86 8.40 -52.55 12.10
N ASN A 87 9.72 -52.53 11.94
CA ASN A 87 10.49 -51.32 11.63
C ASN A 87 10.06 -50.81 10.26
N GLY A 88 8.95 -50.09 10.21
CA GLY A 88 8.62 -49.20 9.11
C GLY A 88 9.43 -47.93 9.28
N PHE A 89 10.66 -47.91 8.76
CA PHE A 89 11.35 -46.65 8.49
C PHE A 89 10.48 -45.89 7.49
N VAL A 90 9.66 -44.97 7.98
CA VAL A 90 9.11 -43.89 7.16
C VAL A 90 10.31 -43.04 6.78
N ARG A 91 10.86 -43.32 5.62
CA ARG A 91 11.81 -42.42 4.97
C ARG A 91 10.98 -41.20 4.62
N VAL A 92 10.99 -40.19 5.50
CA VAL A 92 10.60 -38.84 5.11
C VAL A 92 11.64 -38.43 4.09
N GLU A 93 11.36 -38.73 2.83
CA GLU A 93 12.06 -38.11 1.73
C GLU A 93 11.80 -36.62 1.90
N LYS A 94 12.82 -35.90 2.38
CA LYS A 94 12.88 -34.46 2.20
C LYS A 94 12.87 -34.25 0.69
N GLU A 95 11.68 -34.11 0.13
CA GLU A 95 11.52 -33.36 -1.10
C GLU A 95 12.05 -31.97 -0.77
N ASN A 96 13.35 -31.76 -1.02
CA ASN A 96 13.88 -30.43 -1.19
C ASN A 96 13.28 -29.90 -2.51
N SER A 97 11.98 -29.62 -2.50
CA SER A 97 11.41 -28.66 -3.43
C SER A 97 12.15 -27.37 -3.13
N PHE A 98 13.03 -26.94 -4.03
CA PHE A 98 13.66 -25.63 -3.94
C PHE A 98 12.53 -24.61 -3.91
N LYS A 99 12.22 -24.13 -2.71
CA LYS A 99 11.24 -23.10 -2.50
C LYS A 99 11.79 -21.84 -3.14
N GLN A 100 10.99 -21.22 -4.01
CA GLN A 100 11.37 -19.96 -4.61
C GLN A 100 11.59 -18.94 -3.49
N PRO A 101 12.70 -18.18 -3.52
CA PRO A 101 12.95 -17.19 -2.49
C PRO A 101 11.85 -16.13 -2.53
N THR A 102 11.34 -15.77 -1.35
CA THR A 102 10.30 -14.74 -1.21
C THR A 102 10.85 -13.56 -0.43
N ILE A 103 10.19 -12.41 -0.57
CA ILE A 103 10.62 -11.17 0.04
C ILE A 103 9.46 -10.53 0.78
N ILE A 104 9.69 -10.13 2.03
CA ILE A 104 8.81 -9.24 2.80
C ILE A 104 9.32 -7.81 2.56
N HIS A 105 8.60 -7.08 1.72
CA HIS A 105 8.82 -5.66 1.46
C HIS A 105 8.02 -4.83 2.48
N ILE A 106 8.71 -4.18 3.40
CA ILE A 106 8.13 -3.32 4.44
C ILE A 106 8.21 -1.87 3.97
N ILE A 107 7.07 -1.19 3.82
CA ILE A 107 7.02 0.24 3.50
C ILE A 107 6.87 1.02 4.80
N ASP A 108 7.91 1.78 5.14
CA ASP A 108 8.00 2.60 6.36
C ASP A 108 8.30 4.07 6.01
N GLY A 109 8.30 4.94 7.00
CA GLY A 109 8.65 6.35 6.93
C GLY A 109 8.37 7.10 8.23
N GLU A 110 7.83 6.43 9.27
CA GLU A 110 7.49 6.89 10.63
C GLU A 110 6.59 8.13 10.80
N LYS A 111 6.71 9.13 9.92
CA LYS A 111 5.86 10.33 9.91
C LYS A 111 4.52 10.06 9.22
N GLY A 112 3.46 10.65 9.76
CA GLY A 112 2.19 10.81 9.03
C GLY A 112 2.39 11.68 7.80
N GLY A 113 1.74 11.33 6.68
CA GLY A 113 1.81 12.13 5.46
C GLY A 113 3.12 12.07 4.66
N CYS A 114 4.08 11.21 5.02
CA CYS A 114 5.33 11.07 4.25
C CYS A 114 5.16 10.39 2.88
N GLY A 115 3.98 9.81 2.62
CA GLY A 115 3.62 9.22 1.34
C GLY A 115 3.69 7.68 1.27
N LYS A 116 3.74 6.96 2.42
CA LYS A 116 3.79 5.48 2.48
C LYS A 116 2.71 4.81 1.64
N SER A 117 1.43 5.12 1.89
CA SER A 117 0.31 4.53 1.14
C SER A 117 0.42 4.82 -0.35
N PHE A 118 0.79 6.05 -0.73
CA PHE A 118 0.94 6.43 -2.13
C PHE A 118 2.11 5.70 -2.82
N PHE A 119 3.24 5.53 -2.12
CA PHE A 119 4.37 4.71 -2.57
C PHE A 119 3.93 3.25 -2.71
N CYS A 120 3.22 2.69 -1.74
CA CYS A 120 2.67 1.33 -1.77
C CYS A 120 1.77 1.11 -2.99
N ARG A 121 0.81 2.00 -3.23
CA ARG A 121 -0.08 1.94 -4.41
C ARG A 121 0.71 1.92 -5.72
N THR A 122 1.77 2.73 -5.80
CA THR A 122 2.64 2.78 -6.99
C THR A 122 3.45 1.49 -7.14
N PHE A 123 3.93 0.93 -6.03
CA PHE A 123 4.64 -0.35 -6.00
C PHE A 123 3.71 -1.49 -6.43
N ILE A 124 2.49 -1.58 -5.92
CA ILE A 124 1.49 -2.58 -6.37
C ILE A 124 1.32 -2.52 -7.89
N GLU A 125 1.23 -1.33 -8.46
CA GLU A 125 1.05 -1.15 -9.90
C GLU A 125 2.31 -1.48 -10.70
N TYR A 126 3.50 -1.27 -10.12
CA TYR A 126 4.74 -1.78 -10.67
C TYR A 126 4.75 -3.32 -10.68
N CYS A 127 4.44 -3.97 -9.56
CA CYS A 127 4.36 -5.44 -9.46
C CYS A 127 3.40 -6.02 -10.51
N ASN A 128 2.20 -5.43 -10.64
CA ASN A 128 1.22 -5.81 -11.65
C ASN A 128 1.78 -5.68 -13.07
N SER A 129 2.56 -4.63 -13.35
CA SER A 129 3.12 -4.37 -14.68
C SER A 129 4.18 -5.39 -15.12
N ILE A 130 4.86 -6.01 -14.16
CA ILE A 130 5.89 -7.05 -14.39
C ILE A 130 5.42 -8.45 -14.02
N ALA A 131 4.14 -8.61 -13.66
CA ALA A 131 3.55 -9.87 -13.18
C ALA A 131 4.29 -10.48 -11.97
N TYR A 132 4.82 -9.63 -11.08
CA TYR A 132 5.42 -10.07 -9.82
C TYR A 132 4.31 -10.41 -8.80
N ASP A 133 4.17 -11.70 -8.49
CA ASP A 133 3.14 -12.18 -7.54
C ASP A 133 3.54 -11.81 -6.11
N VAL A 134 2.73 -10.93 -5.52
CA VAL A 134 2.95 -10.40 -4.18
C VAL A 134 1.62 -10.35 -3.43
N ALA A 135 1.60 -10.83 -2.19
CA ALA A 135 0.50 -10.64 -1.26
C ALA A 135 0.54 -9.21 -0.71
N ILE A 136 -0.59 -8.52 -0.66
CA ILE A 136 -0.67 -7.15 -0.13
C ILE A 136 -1.21 -7.19 1.29
N VAL A 137 -0.49 -6.56 2.21
CA VAL A 137 -0.90 -6.39 3.60
C VAL A 137 -1.00 -4.91 3.92
N ASP A 138 -2.18 -4.48 4.36
CA ASP A 138 -2.39 -3.13 4.90
C ASP A 138 -2.39 -3.20 6.42
N ALA A 139 -1.30 -2.73 7.04
CA ALA A 139 -1.19 -2.66 8.49
C ALA A 139 -1.61 -1.29 9.06
N ASP A 140 -1.89 -0.31 8.20
CA ASP A 140 -2.45 0.99 8.63
C ASP A 140 -3.97 0.91 8.77
N THR A 141 -4.39 0.60 9.99
CA THR A 141 -5.82 0.45 10.29
C THR A 141 -6.50 1.76 10.66
N SER A 142 -5.71 2.81 10.87
CA SER A 142 -6.21 4.18 11.06
C SER A 142 -6.68 4.78 9.75
N ASN A 143 -5.93 4.54 8.66
CA ASN A 143 -6.29 4.98 7.33
C ASN A 143 -6.02 3.88 6.30
N LYS A 144 -7.08 3.09 6.02
CA LYS A 144 -7.09 1.93 5.12
C LYS A 144 -6.96 2.30 3.63
N ASP A 145 -5.96 3.10 3.28
CA ASP A 145 -5.75 3.67 1.95
C ASP A 145 -5.46 2.61 0.88
N ILE A 146 -5.01 1.41 1.28
CA ILE A 146 -4.77 0.31 0.35
C ILE A 146 -6.02 -0.55 0.22
N ALA A 147 -6.58 -1.01 1.35
CA ALA A 147 -7.74 -1.91 1.36
C ALA A 147 -9.03 -1.29 0.79
N LYS A 148 -9.15 0.05 0.75
CA LYS A 148 -10.28 0.73 0.07
C LYS A 148 -10.20 0.64 -1.46
N ILE A 149 -8.99 0.57 -2.01
CA ILE A 149 -8.72 0.77 -3.44
C ILE A 149 -8.41 -0.56 -4.15
N TYR A 150 -7.77 -1.50 -3.45
CA TYR A 150 -7.35 -2.78 -4.00
C TYR A 150 -8.14 -3.93 -3.39
N SER A 151 -8.53 -4.89 -4.22
CA SER A 151 -9.09 -6.17 -3.77
C SER A 151 -7.98 -7.11 -3.29
N SER A 152 -8.33 -8.11 -2.48
CA SER A 152 -7.39 -9.15 -1.99
C SER A 152 -6.25 -8.58 -1.15
N VAL A 153 -6.58 -7.60 -0.30
CA VAL A 153 -5.67 -7.02 0.69
C VAL A 153 -5.92 -7.69 2.03
N GLU A 154 -4.87 -8.27 2.59
CA GLU A 154 -4.87 -8.79 3.95
C GLU A 154 -4.66 -7.65 4.95
N VAL A 155 -5.17 -7.80 6.17
CA VAL A 155 -4.94 -6.84 7.26
C VAL A 155 -4.06 -7.51 8.31
N ALA A 156 -3.11 -6.76 8.82
CA ALA A 156 -2.26 -7.15 9.95
C ALA A 156 -2.14 -5.98 10.93
N PHE A 157 -1.72 -6.27 12.16
CA PHE A 157 -1.55 -5.24 13.19
C PHE A 157 -0.25 -5.47 13.93
N PHE A 158 0.46 -4.38 14.21
CA PHE A 158 1.62 -4.40 15.09
C PHE A 158 1.21 -3.86 16.44
N SER A 159 1.36 -4.68 17.48
CA SER A 159 1.00 -4.34 18.85
C SER A 159 2.12 -4.74 19.81
N ASP A 160 2.28 -3.97 20.88
CA ASP A 160 3.16 -4.34 22.00
C ASP A 160 2.42 -5.21 23.03
N ASP A 161 1.09 -5.35 22.90
CA ASP A 161 0.34 -6.34 23.69
C ASP A 161 0.74 -7.74 23.21
N GLU A 162 1.36 -8.51 24.11
CA GLU A 162 1.81 -9.88 23.87
C GLU A 162 0.68 -10.77 23.33
N LYS A 163 -0.58 -10.52 23.74
CA LYS A 163 -1.74 -11.30 23.26
C LYS A 163 -2.06 -11.03 21.79
N LEU A 164 -1.68 -9.87 21.28
CA LEU A 164 -1.92 -9.42 19.90
C LEU A 164 -0.64 -9.46 19.06
N ALA A 165 0.51 -9.83 19.63
CA ALA A 165 1.78 -9.88 18.92
C ALA A 165 1.73 -10.83 17.70
N SER A 166 0.94 -11.90 17.81
CA SER A 166 0.76 -12.88 16.72
C SER A 166 0.00 -12.36 15.50
N GLU A 167 -0.68 -11.21 15.59
CA GLU A 167 -1.40 -10.63 14.44
C GLU A 167 -0.46 -10.22 13.30
N ALA A 168 0.78 -9.85 13.61
CA ALA A 168 1.80 -9.54 12.61
C ALA A 168 2.43 -10.80 12.00
N ASP A 169 2.37 -11.96 12.67
CA ASP A 169 3.01 -13.20 12.21
C ASP A 169 2.43 -13.70 10.88
N LYS A 170 1.16 -13.37 10.60
CA LYS A 170 0.53 -13.63 9.30
C LYS A 170 1.33 -13.07 8.12
N ILE A 171 2.04 -11.96 8.30
CA ILE A 171 2.94 -11.40 7.26
C ILE A 171 4.02 -12.41 6.91
N PHE A 172 4.60 -13.04 7.92
CA PHE A 172 5.66 -14.03 7.75
C PHE A 172 5.09 -15.35 7.23
N ASP A 173 3.91 -15.77 7.68
CA ASP A 173 3.20 -16.95 7.15
C ASP A 173 2.91 -16.82 5.66
N LEU A 174 2.41 -15.66 5.21
CA LEU A 174 2.20 -15.38 3.78
C LEU A 174 3.50 -15.44 2.99
N ALA A 175 4.61 -15.00 3.60
CA ALA A 175 5.94 -15.09 3.00
C ALA A 175 6.41 -16.53 2.79
N PHE A 176 5.78 -17.53 3.42
CA PHE A 176 6.03 -18.92 3.07
C PHE A 176 5.45 -19.31 1.71
N GLU A 177 4.49 -18.58 1.16
CA GLU A 177 3.85 -18.94 -0.11
C GLU A 177 4.31 -18.03 -1.24
N LYS A 178 4.44 -16.73 -0.98
CA LYS A 178 4.87 -15.72 -1.96
C LYS A 178 5.40 -14.46 -1.28
N SER A 179 6.06 -13.59 -2.04
CA SER A 179 6.49 -12.29 -1.53
C SER A 179 5.33 -11.49 -0.96
N VAL A 180 5.60 -10.59 -0.01
CA VAL A 180 4.60 -9.80 0.70
C VAL A 180 4.97 -8.33 0.66
N LEU A 181 4.01 -7.46 0.37
CA LEU A 181 4.15 -6.01 0.43
C LEU A 181 3.32 -5.47 1.59
N VAL A 182 3.98 -4.89 2.58
CA VAL A 182 3.37 -4.42 3.83
C VAL A 182 3.37 -2.90 3.86
N ASN A 183 2.19 -2.28 3.91
CA ASN A 183 2.03 -0.85 4.17
C ASN A 183 1.92 -0.62 5.68
N LEU A 184 2.92 0.03 6.29
CA LEU A 184 2.90 0.31 7.72
C LEU A 184 2.16 1.63 8.06
N PRO A 185 1.56 1.74 9.26
CA PRO A 185 1.09 3.01 9.81
C PRO A 185 2.26 3.93 10.19
N ALA A 186 1.95 5.16 10.59
CA ALA A 186 2.94 6.04 11.22
C ALA A 186 3.27 5.57 12.65
N GLN A 187 4.46 5.92 13.15
CA GLN A 187 4.91 5.70 14.53
C GLN A 187 4.81 4.24 15.01
N VAL A 188 5.23 3.29 14.18
CA VAL A 188 5.12 1.84 14.46
C VAL A 188 6.47 1.15 14.61
N TYR A 189 7.56 1.93 14.53
CA TYR A 189 8.93 1.43 14.54
C TYR A 189 9.26 0.45 15.66
N SER A 190 8.89 0.77 16.90
CA SER A 190 9.18 -0.09 18.06
C SER A 190 8.56 -1.47 17.89
N ASN A 191 7.30 -1.51 17.46
CA ASN A 191 6.50 -2.72 17.38
C ASN A 191 7.01 -3.60 16.23
N VAL A 192 7.33 -3.00 15.07
CA VAL A 192 7.92 -3.72 13.93
C VAL A 192 9.32 -4.24 14.26
N THR A 193 10.16 -3.41 14.89
CA THR A 193 11.53 -3.82 15.27
C THR A 193 11.51 -4.93 16.32
N ASN A 194 10.60 -4.83 17.30
CA ASN A 194 10.38 -5.87 18.30
C ASN A 194 9.90 -7.17 17.68
N TRP A 195 8.93 -7.10 16.75
CA TRP A 195 8.44 -8.26 16.02
C TRP A 195 9.56 -8.99 15.27
N ILE A 196 10.41 -8.24 14.56
CA ILE A 196 11.57 -8.81 13.85
C ILE A 196 12.58 -9.44 14.82
N ARG A 197 12.99 -8.71 15.87
CA ARG A 197 14.09 -9.13 16.76
C ARG A 197 13.69 -10.20 17.76
N ARG A 198 12.54 -10.07 18.44
CA ARG A 198 12.13 -11.00 19.51
C ARG A 198 11.88 -12.41 18.98
N ASN A 199 11.40 -12.50 17.74
CA ASN A 199 11.09 -13.76 17.08
C ASN A 199 12.24 -14.27 16.18
N ASP A 200 13.40 -13.60 16.20
CA ASP A 200 14.56 -13.89 15.33
C ASP A 200 14.19 -14.12 13.86
N LEU A 201 13.25 -13.30 13.34
CA LEU A 201 12.63 -13.52 12.03
C LEU A 201 13.63 -13.41 10.89
N VAL A 202 14.73 -12.71 11.10
CA VAL A 202 15.80 -12.57 10.11
C VAL A 202 16.50 -13.92 9.90
N ASN A 203 16.86 -14.63 10.97
CA ASN A 203 17.49 -15.93 10.85
C ASN A 203 16.47 -17.00 10.43
N LEU A 204 15.26 -16.96 10.97
CA LEU A 204 14.17 -17.82 10.49
C LEU A 204 13.91 -17.62 8.99
N GLY A 205 13.98 -16.38 8.52
CA GLY A 205 13.86 -16.05 7.11
C GLY A 205 14.99 -16.64 6.28
N LYS A 206 16.25 -16.51 6.72
CA LYS A 206 17.41 -17.15 6.06
C LYS A 206 17.22 -18.66 5.91
N ASP A 207 16.75 -19.33 6.95
CA ASP A 207 16.50 -20.79 6.94
C ASP A 207 15.40 -21.19 5.95
N ASN A 208 14.46 -20.29 5.65
CA ASN A 208 13.31 -20.53 4.79
C ASN A 208 13.38 -19.79 3.43
N SER A 209 14.54 -19.21 3.08
CA SER A 209 14.74 -18.40 1.87
C SER A 209 13.81 -17.17 1.77
N ILE A 210 13.44 -16.59 2.91
CA ILE A 210 12.65 -15.37 3.03
C ILE A 210 13.60 -14.22 3.40
N LYS A 211 13.53 -13.12 2.65
CA LYS A 211 14.32 -11.90 2.91
C LYS A 211 13.44 -10.74 3.32
N PHE A 212 14.01 -9.78 4.03
CA PHE A 212 13.36 -8.53 4.35
C PHE A 212 13.98 -7.37 3.58
N ILE A 213 13.13 -6.50 3.05
CA ILE A 213 13.53 -5.23 2.44
C ILE A 213 12.68 -4.13 3.05
N LYS A 214 13.32 -3.15 3.67
CA LYS A 214 12.66 -1.99 4.26
C LYS A 214 12.79 -0.76 3.38
N TRP A 215 11.69 -0.33 2.80
CA TRP A 215 11.55 0.86 1.97
C TRP A 215 11.16 2.04 2.84
N PHE A 216 12.13 2.87 3.20
CA PHE A 216 11.91 4.01 4.08
C PHE A 216 11.60 5.27 3.25
N VAL A 217 10.33 5.65 3.19
CA VAL A 217 9.82 6.84 2.49
C VAL A 217 10.15 8.10 3.28
N CYS A 218 11.24 8.76 2.87
CA CYS A 218 11.75 9.95 3.53
C CYS A 218 11.12 11.24 2.97
N THR A 219 10.75 12.16 3.87
CA THR A 219 10.16 13.46 3.49
C THR A 219 11.19 14.51 3.08
N GLY A 220 12.48 14.26 3.30
CA GLY A 220 13.54 15.26 3.14
C GLY A 220 13.74 16.19 4.36
N GLY A 221 13.02 15.95 5.46
CA GLY A 221 13.23 16.69 6.72
C GLY A 221 14.20 15.95 7.65
N VAL A 222 14.94 16.71 8.47
CA VAL A 222 15.97 16.18 9.40
C VAL A 222 15.44 15.03 10.27
N ASP A 223 14.28 15.16 10.92
CA ASP A 223 13.80 14.04 11.75
C ASP A 223 13.45 12.79 10.91
N SER A 224 12.98 12.97 9.67
CA SER A 224 12.70 11.83 8.79
C SER A 224 13.98 11.07 8.44
N VAL A 225 15.09 11.79 8.25
CA VAL A 225 16.43 11.19 8.06
C VAL A 225 16.89 10.52 9.35
N ASN A 226 16.72 11.15 10.50
CA ASN A 226 17.11 10.55 11.79
C ASN A 226 16.35 9.26 12.11
N PHE A 227 15.07 9.17 11.74
CA PHE A 227 14.32 7.91 11.86
C PHE A 227 14.88 6.81 10.97
N PHE A 228 15.29 7.15 9.74
CA PHE A 228 15.98 6.20 8.85
C PHE A 228 17.32 5.74 9.43
N LEU A 229 18.16 6.68 9.90
CA LEU A 229 19.46 6.38 10.50
C LEU A 229 19.32 5.49 11.74
N LYS A 230 18.29 5.74 12.57
CA LYS A 230 17.96 4.86 13.69
C LYS A 230 17.62 3.44 13.22
N SER A 231 16.81 3.31 12.17
CA SER A 231 16.48 2.01 11.57
C SER A 231 17.70 1.28 11.02
N LEU A 232 18.64 2.00 10.37
CA LEU A 232 19.90 1.43 9.92
C LEU A 232 20.75 0.93 11.09
N ASN A 233 20.89 1.73 12.14
CA ASN A 233 21.65 1.32 13.32
C ASN A 233 21.07 0.07 14.00
N ASP A 234 19.74 -0.09 13.94
CA ASP A 234 19.09 -1.25 14.55
C ASP A 234 19.03 -2.50 13.64
N LEU A 235 18.83 -2.34 12.34
CA LEU A 235 18.52 -3.46 11.45
C LEU A 235 19.36 -3.46 10.16
N GLY A 236 20.29 -2.53 9.98
CA GLY A 236 21.03 -2.31 8.73
C GLY A 236 21.90 -3.48 8.30
N ASP A 237 22.43 -4.24 9.25
CA ASP A 237 23.21 -5.47 9.00
C ASP A 237 22.32 -6.71 8.77
N ASP A 238 21.07 -6.64 9.22
CA ASP A 238 20.14 -7.76 9.23
C ASP A 238 19.22 -7.79 8.00
N ILE A 239 18.79 -6.61 7.54
CA ILE A 239 17.83 -6.46 6.43
C ILE A 239 18.27 -5.38 5.45
N ILE A 240 17.87 -5.54 4.19
CA ILE A 240 18.17 -4.54 3.15
C ILE A 240 17.34 -3.30 3.41
N HIS A 241 17.99 -2.14 3.41
CA HIS A 241 17.34 -0.84 3.54
C HIS A 241 17.35 -0.09 2.21
N VAL A 242 16.22 0.53 1.88
CA VAL A 242 16.10 1.46 0.76
C VAL A 242 15.68 2.83 1.30
N PHE A 243 16.55 3.82 1.13
CA PHE A 243 16.25 5.23 1.41
C PHE A 243 15.51 5.83 0.21
N VAL A 244 14.19 5.94 0.34
CA VAL A 244 13.32 6.46 -0.72
C VAL A 244 13.21 7.97 -0.58
N ARG A 245 13.82 8.70 -1.52
CA ARG A 245 13.74 10.15 -1.61
C ARG A 245 12.43 10.56 -2.28
N ASN A 246 11.44 10.96 -1.48
CA ASN A 246 10.14 11.38 -2.00
C ASN A 246 10.22 12.79 -2.63
N LYS A 247 10.38 12.85 -3.96
CA LYS A 247 10.45 14.11 -4.73
C LYS A 247 9.13 14.89 -4.74
N GLY A 248 8.04 14.27 -4.29
CA GLY A 248 6.77 14.96 -4.08
C GLY A 248 6.75 15.89 -2.87
N LEU A 249 7.61 15.63 -1.87
CA LEU A 249 7.69 16.40 -0.62
C LEU A 249 8.95 17.25 -0.52
N CYS A 250 10.04 16.82 -1.14
CA CYS A 250 11.31 17.55 -1.15
C CYS A 250 11.95 17.45 -2.54
N ASP A 251 12.19 18.59 -3.19
CA ASP A 251 12.82 18.67 -4.51
C ASP A 251 14.34 18.84 -4.44
N ASP A 252 14.88 19.35 -3.34
CA ASP A 252 16.32 19.52 -3.12
C ASP A 252 16.86 18.65 -1.97
N TRP A 253 17.79 17.75 -2.28
CA TRP A 253 18.37 16.79 -1.33
C TRP A 253 19.85 17.08 -1.02
N GLU A 254 20.41 18.17 -1.55
CA GLU A 254 21.83 18.52 -1.35
C GLU A 254 22.17 18.62 0.13
N TYR A 255 21.35 19.32 0.91
CA TYR A 255 21.55 19.45 2.36
C TYR A 255 21.65 18.09 3.07
N ILE A 256 20.82 17.10 2.71
CA ILE A 256 20.87 15.76 3.32
C ILE A 256 22.14 15.03 2.90
N ASN A 257 22.56 15.16 1.64
CA ASN A 257 23.80 14.54 1.17
C ASN A 257 25.05 15.12 1.86
N GLU A 258 24.95 16.34 2.39
CA GLU A 258 26.00 17.03 3.15
C GLU A 258 25.93 16.77 4.65
N MET A 259 24.86 16.16 5.17
CA MET A 259 24.75 15.83 6.60
C MET A 259 25.84 14.82 7.00
N PRO A 260 26.70 15.11 7.99
CA PRO A 260 27.78 14.21 8.41
C PRO A 260 27.27 12.82 8.78
N GLU A 261 26.15 12.72 9.49
CA GLU A 261 25.55 11.46 9.93
C GLU A 261 25.04 10.62 8.74
N PHE A 262 24.54 11.28 7.69
CA PHE A 262 24.12 10.59 6.48
C PHE A 262 25.32 10.10 5.66
N GLN A 263 26.39 10.89 5.55
CA GLN A 263 27.63 10.48 4.88
C GLN A 263 28.32 9.31 5.60
N SER A 264 28.33 9.33 6.93
CA SER A 264 28.77 8.18 7.73
C SER A 264 27.92 6.95 7.42
N ALA A 265 26.59 7.06 7.43
CA ALA A 265 25.73 5.93 7.11
C ALA A 265 25.95 5.36 5.70
N VAL A 266 26.20 6.21 4.69
CA VAL A 266 26.54 5.76 3.32
C VAL A 266 27.85 4.97 3.28
N SER A 267 28.78 5.28 4.18
CA SER A 267 30.07 4.59 4.27
C SER A 267 29.98 3.30 5.09
N ASP A 268 29.14 3.31 6.13
CA ASP A 268 29.05 2.23 7.12
C ASP A 268 28.07 1.12 6.69
N TYR A 269 27.03 1.46 5.93
CA TYR A 269 25.96 0.53 5.53
C TYR A 269 25.79 0.45 4.02
N ASN A 270 25.45 -0.73 3.53
CA ASN A 270 25.14 -0.96 2.11
C ASN A 270 23.63 -0.81 1.83
N PHE A 271 23.08 0.39 2.07
CA PHE A 271 21.69 0.71 1.74
C PHE A 271 21.55 1.29 0.33
N ILE A 272 20.38 1.14 -0.27
CA ILE A 272 20.10 1.65 -1.62
C ILE A 272 19.38 3.00 -1.52
N ILE A 273 19.73 3.95 -2.39
CA ILE A 273 19.00 5.22 -2.53
C ILE A 273 18.11 5.12 -3.76
N MET A 274 16.81 5.40 -3.60
CA MET A 274 15.83 5.43 -4.69
C MET A 274 15.18 6.81 -4.77
N ASP A 275 15.10 7.39 -5.97
CA ASP A 275 14.28 8.57 -6.21
C ASP A 275 12.86 8.18 -6.56
N PHE A 276 11.90 8.57 -5.71
CA PHE A 276 10.49 8.41 -6.00
C PHE A 276 9.93 9.71 -6.60
N PRO A 277 9.45 9.70 -7.86
CA PRO A 277 9.16 10.92 -8.59
C PRO A 277 7.97 11.69 -7.99
N LYS A 278 7.89 12.97 -8.34
CA LYS A 278 6.78 13.83 -7.93
C LYS A 278 5.52 13.51 -8.74
N PHE A 279 4.43 13.17 -8.05
CA PHE A 279 3.14 13.05 -8.72
C PHE A 279 2.50 14.43 -8.97
N PRO A 280 1.87 14.64 -10.13
CA PRO A 280 1.10 15.85 -10.44
C PRO A 280 -0.04 16.11 -9.44
N PHE A 281 -0.06 17.31 -8.84
CA PHE A 281 -0.96 17.65 -7.72
C PHE A 281 -2.45 17.43 -8.02
N TRP A 282 -2.94 17.90 -9.17
CA TRP A 282 -4.37 17.83 -9.51
C TRP A 282 -4.83 16.41 -9.74
N GLU A 283 -4.02 15.63 -10.47
CA GLU A 283 -4.28 14.23 -10.75
C GLU A 283 -4.31 13.41 -9.44
N ARG A 284 -3.45 13.73 -8.47
CA ARG A 284 -3.43 13.06 -7.16
C ARG A 284 -4.80 13.19 -6.48
N ASN A 285 -5.27 14.42 -6.32
CA ASN A 285 -6.51 14.70 -5.61
C ASN A 285 -7.73 14.09 -6.32
N VAL A 286 -7.73 14.02 -7.66
CA VAL A 286 -8.80 13.36 -8.42
C VAL A 286 -8.79 11.85 -8.17
N ILE A 287 -7.62 11.22 -8.24
CA ILE A 287 -7.47 9.78 -8.04
C ILE A 287 -7.85 9.38 -6.61
N ASP A 288 -7.39 10.15 -5.62
CA ASP A 288 -7.68 9.88 -4.21
C ASP A 288 -9.17 10.07 -3.90
N ARG A 289 -9.80 11.14 -4.41
CA ARG A 289 -11.24 11.38 -4.24
C ARG A 289 -12.10 10.27 -4.84
N LEU A 290 -11.67 9.69 -5.95
CA LEU A 290 -12.39 8.61 -6.62
C LEU A 290 -12.08 7.24 -6.02
N GLU A 291 -11.09 7.13 -5.12
CA GLU A 291 -10.62 5.87 -4.53
C GLU A 291 -10.30 4.80 -5.58
N ILE A 292 -9.68 5.21 -6.69
CA ILE A 292 -9.35 4.34 -7.83
C ILE A 292 -7.86 4.05 -7.94
N THR A 293 -7.53 2.93 -8.61
CA THR A 293 -6.16 2.59 -9.00
C THR A 293 -5.65 3.52 -10.11
N PHE A 294 -4.33 3.59 -10.32
CA PHE A 294 -3.77 4.38 -11.42
C PHE A 294 -4.19 3.82 -12.78
N SER A 295 -4.26 2.49 -12.89
CA SER A 295 -4.76 1.80 -14.08
C SER A 295 -6.20 2.19 -14.41
N ILE A 296 -7.09 2.24 -13.41
CA ILE A 296 -8.48 2.73 -13.60
C ILE A 296 -8.49 4.21 -13.96
N ALA A 297 -7.68 5.05 -13.31
CA ALA A 297 -7.59 6.47 -13.62
C ALA A 297 -7.19 6.75 -15.07
N ILE A 298 -6.25 5.96 -15.61
CA ILE A 298 -5.82 6.04 -17.00
C ILE A 298 -6.96 5.67 -17.96
N ALA A 299 -7.84 4.75 -17.58
CA ALA A 299 -8.99 4.32 -18.37
C ALA A 299 -10.24 5.20 -18.16
N HIS A 300 -10.32 5.97 -17.07
CA HIS A 300 -11.54 6.63 -16.61
C HIS A 300 -12.12 7.61 -17.65
N PRO A 301 -13.39 7.48 -18.07
CA PRO A 301 -13.95 8.27 -19.17
C PRO A 301 -13.99 9.77 -18.87
N GLU A 302 -14.18 10.16 -17.61
CA GLU A 302 -14.27 11.57 -17.20
C GLU A 302 -12.90 12.25 -17.04
N ILE A 303 -11.81 11.47 -16.97
CA ILE A 303 -10.46 12.03 -16.89
C ILE A 303 -9.99 12.38 -18.31
N LYS A 304 -9.64 13.65 -18.52
CA LYS A 304 -9.19 14.16 -19.82
C LYS A 304 -7.86 13.52 -20.26
N VAL A 305 -7.58 13.58 -21.56
CA VAL A 305 -6.40 12.97 -22.19
C VAL A 305 -5.08 13.45 -21.58
N VAL A 306 -4.94 14.75 -21.29
CA VAL A 306 -3.69 15.32 -20.75
C VAL A 306 -3.41 14.83 -19.32
N PRO A 307 -4.36 14.90 -18.35
CA PRO A 307 -4.22 14.25 -17.05
C PRO A 307 -3.83 12.77 -17.15
N LYS A 308 -4.49 11.99 -18.02
CA LYS A 308 -4.12 10.57 -18.24
C LYS A 308 -2.67 10.40 -18.67
N GLN A 309 -2.18 11.27 -19.56
CA GLN A 309 -0.79 11.23 -20.00
C GLN A 309 0.18 11.56 -18.86
N ARG A 310 -0.17 12.47 -17.97
CA ARG A 310 0.66 12.82 -16.80
C ARG A 310 0.76 11.64 -15.82
N VAL A 311 -0.33 10.92 -15.57
CA VAL A 311 -0.30 9.68 -14.76
C VAL A 311 0.63 8.64 -15.42
N LYS A 312 0.51 8.43 -16.72
CA LYS A 312 1.39 7.50 -17.47
C LYS A 312 2.86 7.88 -17.39
N ASN A 313 3.19 9.17 -17.51
CA ASN A 313 4.57 9.65 -17.41
C ASN A 313 5.14 9.39 -16.02
N PHE A 314 4.37 9.71 -14.97
CA PHE A 314 4.76 9.40 -13.60
C PHE A 314 5.02 7.91 -13.40
N LEU A 315 4.09 7.03 -13.83
CA LEU A 315 4.27 5.58 -13.64
C LEU A 315 5.52 5.09 -14.37
N LYS A 316 5.78 5.59 -15.59
CA LYS A 316 7.00 5.26 -16.33
C LYS A 316 8.27 5.62 -15.54
N GLU A 317 8.31 6.81 -14.94
CA GLU A 317 9.44 7.24 -14.13
C GLU A 317 9.56 6.42 -12.84
N ALA A 318 8.45 6.20 -12.13
CA ALA A 318 8.44 5.45 -10.88
C ALA A 318 8.86 3.98 -11.10
N TYR A 319 8.38 3.35 -12.17
CA TYR A 319 8.74 1.97 -12.53
C TYR A 319 10.22 1.85 -12.89
N ALA A 320 10.78 2.85 -13.59
CA ALA A 320 12.21 2.90 -13.85
C ALA A 320 13.02 3.01 -12.54
N SER A 321 12.56 3.82 -11.58
CA SER A 321 13.18 3.92 -10.26
C SER A 321 13.13 2.60 -9.48
N PHE A 322 11.99 1.88 -9.51
CA PHE A 322 11.87 0.57 -8.87
C PHE A 322 12.80 -0.46 -9.52
N ALA A 323 12.78 -0.55 -10.85
CA ALA A 323 13.62 -1.45 -11.63
C ALA A 323 15.11 -1.21 -11.37
N ALA A 324 15.54 0.05 -11.25
CA ALA A 324 16.93 0.43 -10.97
C ALA A 324 17.44 -0.03 -9.60
N THR A 325 16.56 -0.42 -8.67
CA THR A 325 16.99 -1.02 -7.40
C THR A 325 17.42 -2.47 -7.54
N GLU A 326 16.98 -3.18 -8.60
CA GLU A 326 17.20 -4.61 -8.83
C GLU A 326 16.66 -5.55 -7.74
N LEU A 327 15.85 -5.02 -6.81
CA LEU A 327 15.29 -5.73 -5.65
C LEU A 327 13.96 -6.44 -5.94
N ILE A 328 13.37 -6.19 -7.10
CA ILE A 328 12.04 -6.68 -7.50
C ILE A 328 12.21 -7.27 -8.90
N GLN A 329 12.03 -8.59 -9.04
CA GLN A 329 12.34 -9.35 -10.25
C GLN A 329 11.22 -10.28 -10.65
#